data_AF-A0A4V3UQS8-F1
#
_entry.id   AF-A0A4V3UQS8-F1
#
_cell.length_a   1.000
_cell.length_b   1.000
_cell.length_c   1.000
_cell.angle_alpha   90.00
_cell.angle_beta   90.00
_cell.angle_gamma   90.00
#
_symmetry.space_group_name_H-M   'P 1'
#
loop_
_entity.id
_entity.type
_entity.pdbx_description
1 polymer ?
#
loop_
_entity_poly.entity_id
_entity_poly.type
_entity_poly.pdbx_seq_one_letter_code
_entity_poly.pdbx_strand_id
1 'polypeptide(L)'
;MTSLMPNNLYIALYIRTDPPQPNNFHWTLYHHHYHHDSASPATGTKYHIINESTGWIATHGRESCILKTFLLFGLVRIASVPWDATDAIDRSIRMYDSQLNAMGVTCRTWLFRVLRDLQEDEHALQGVDLEALEEELTQWGYGFIKMRVVDPQSAVLSNIEVLAYITANPPRRPPNPPPNSRNWVPSPDLRDHNTVVKEIHNYVSRLSPHILKYPRYTPEGIPAQTQTQTQTQTQTQTQTQTQTQTQRPAPLDQSAPIDDALRELIQRLQPFGLTKGEVLMIINLGVGLHGSSMGEDGGEEGGEQLEEAEGVGEQDGEMPNGVDEMQVDAQGEEEGVGAEEAAGELSEDDYGALALLDTVIEEREERLSNEDVGMVLTIIRETLGPKGENRPVDGAG
;
A
#
# COMPACT_ATOMS: atom_id res chain seq x y z
N MET A 1 -1.64 23.81 2.52
CA MET A 1 -1.70 23.74 3.99
C MET A 1 -2.41 24.98 4.48
N THR A 2 -3.59 24.83 5.09
CA THR A 2 -4.36 25.94 5.65
C THR A 2 -3.65 26.45 6.91
N SER A 3 -3.23 27.72 6.90
CA SER A 3 -2.71 28.39 8.10
C SER A 3 -3.83 28.53 9.14
N LEU A 4 -3.50 28.38 10.42
CA LEU A 4 -4.44 28.73 11.49
C LEU A 4 -4.78 30.22 11.43
N MET A 5 -6.01 30.56 11.77
CA MET A 5 -6.43 31.96 11.83
C MET A 5 -5.84 32.62 13.08
N PRO A 6 -5.08 33.73 12.94
CA PRO A 6 -4.55 34.52 14.05
C PRO A 6 -5.63 34.98 15.03
N ASN A 7 -5.28 35.11 16.31
CA ASN A 7 -6.18 35.53 17.40
C ASN A 7 -7.48 34.70 17.44
N ASN A 8 -7.36 33.38 17.40
CA ASN A 8 -8.50 32.49 17.54
C ASN A 8 -8.23 31.46 18.63
N LEU A 9 -9.32 31.07 19.30
CA LEU A 9 -9.35 29.97 20.25
C LEU A 9 -9.74 28.67 19.55
N TYR A 10 -9.05 27.61 19.95
CA TYR A 10 -9.26 26.27 19.43
C TYR A 10 -9.32 25.28 20.59
N ILE A 11 -10.12 24.23 20.46
CA ILE A 11 -10.03 23.03 21.30
C ILE A 11 -9.13 22.02 20.58
N ALA A 12 -8.09 21.55 21.26
CA ALA A 12 -7.25 20.47 20.79
C ALA A 12 -7.52 19.19 21.58
N LEU A 13 -7.75 18.09 20.85
CA LEU A 13 -8.01 16.76 21.37
C LEU A 13 -6.81 15.86 21.10
N TYR A 14 -6.36 15.11 22.12
CA TYR A 14 -5.26 14.16 22.01
C TYR A 14 -5.67 12.74 22.41
N ILE A 15 -5.13 11.74 21.71
CA ILE A 15 -5.28 10.33 22.05
C ILE A 15 -4.54 10.04 23.37
N ARG A 16 -5.14 9.24 24.26
CA ARG A 16 -4.52 8.83 25.54
C ARG A 16 -4.08 7.37 25.58
N THR A 17 -4.68 6.50 24.77
CA THR A 17 -4.46 5.06 24.82
C THR A 17 -4.27 4.50 23.42
N ASP A 18 -3.55 3.38 23.35
CA ASP A 18 -3.45 2.54 22.15
C ASP A 18 -3.92 1.11 22.52
N PRO A 19 -5.04 0.61 21.97
CA PRO A 19 -5.91 1.30 21.00
C PRO A 19 -6.66 2.50 21.62
N PRO A 20 -7.04 3.51 20.80
CA PRO A 20 -7.85 4.63 21.26
C PRO A 20 -9.18 4.16 21.87
N GLN A 21 -9.49 4.61 23.09
CA GLN A 21 -10.75 4.31 23.75
C GLN A 21 -11.76 5.44 23.56
N PRO A 22 -13.05 5.12 23.35
CA PRO A 22 -14.05 6.17 23.20
C PRO A 22 -14.16 7.06 24.43
N ASN A 23 -14.34 8.36 24.21
CA ASN A 23 -14.37 9.40 25.25
C ASN A 23 -13.12 9.53 26.12
N ASN A 24 -12.04 8.81 25.80
CA ASN A 24 -10.79 8.87 26.56
C ASN A 24 -9.75 9.74 25.84
N PHE A 25 -10.11 11.00 25.65
CA PHE A 25 -9.22 12.00 25.05
C PHE A 25 -8.66 12.94 26.10
N HIS A 26 -7.50 13.50 25.84
CA HIS A 26 -7.03 14.66 26.57
C HIS A 26 -7.49 15.93 25.88
N TRP A 27 -8.19 16.77 26.64
CA TRP A 27 -8.78 18.02 26.19
C TRP A 27 -7.89 19.19 26.56
N THR A 28 -7.65 20.06 25.60
CA THR A 28 -6.80 21.25 25.75
C THR A 28 -7.43 22.44 25.03
N LEU A 29 -7.18 23.63 25.55
CA LEU A 29 -7.53 24.89 24.90
C LEU A 29 -6.26 25.48 24.28
N TYR A 30 -6.33 25.98 23.06
CA TYR A 30 -5.20 26.58 22.37
C TYR A 30 -5.58 27.95 21.84
N HIS A 31 -4.85 28.97 22.27
CA HIS A 31 -4.99 30.32 21.76
C HIS A 31 -3.90 30.58 20.72
N HIS A 32 -4.29 30.73 19.46
CA HIS A 32 -3.35 31.07 18.39
C HIS A 32 -3.14 32.58 18.34
N HIS A 33 -1.92 33.06 18.62
CA HIS A 33 -1.64 34.48 18.71
C HIS A 33 -1.36 35.10 17.33
N TYR A 34 -1.66 36.39 17.18
CA TYR A 34 -1.23 37.17 16.03
C TYR A 34 0.28 37.36 16.02
N HIS A 35 0.85 37.20 14.83
CA HIS A 35 2.27 37.30 14.59
C HIS A 35 2.61 38.71 14.09
N HIS A 36 3.20 39.54 14.94
CA HIS A 36 3.63 40.89 14.55
C HIS A 36 5.10 40.95 14.08
N ASP A 37 5.91 39.92 14.34
CA ASP A 37 7.36 39.98 14.12
C ASP A 37 7.97 38.61 13.77
N SER A 38 8.72 38.53 12.66
CA SER A 38 9.27 37.30 12.06
C SER A 38 10.39 36.62 12.85
N ALA A 39 10.78 37.21 13.98
CA ALA A 39 11.87 36.74 14.82
C ALA A 39 11.45 35.81 15.98
N SER A 40 10.14 35.63 16.26
CA SER A 40 9.69 34.80 17.38
C SER A 40 9.08 33.46 16.90
N PRO A 41 9.68 32.31 17.24
CA PRO A 41 9.20 31.00 16.77
C PRO A 41 7.95 30.50 17.49
N ALA A 42 7.47 31.15 18.56
CA ALA A 42 6.30 30.69 19.31
C ALA A 42 5.01 31.21 18.68
N THR A 43 4.13 30.30 18.22
CA THR A 43 2.84 30.66 17.65
C THR A 43 1.73 30.10 18.55
N GLY A 44 1.33 30.87 19.55
CA GLY A 44 0.21 30.56 20.44
C GLY A 44 0.57 29.91 21.78
N THR A 45 -0.46 29.79 22.63
CA THR A 45 -0.38 29.24 23.98
C THR A 45 -1.34 28.07 24.12
N LYS A 46 -0.84 26.93 24.59
CA LYS A 46 -1.61 25.74 24.94
C LYS A 46 -1.92 25.75 26.43
N TYR A 47 -3.19 25.55 26.75
CA TYR A 47 -3.72 25.47 28.10
C TYR A 47 -4.33 24.10 28.35
N HIS A 48 -3.83 23.38 29.34
CA HIS A 48 -4.36 22.10 29.74
C HIS A 48 -3.99 21.76 31.18
N ILE A 49 -4.71 20.78 31.74
CA ILE A 49 -4.40 20.18 33.02
C ILE A 49 -4.09 18.69 32.84
N ILE A 50 -3.08 18.21 33.56
CA ILE A 50 -2.69 16.80 33.57
C ILE A 50 -2.97 16.20 34.95
N ASN A 51 -3.29 14.92 35.00
CA ASN A 51 -3.44 14.18 36.25
C ASN A 51 -2.13 13.44 36.49
N GLU A 52 -1.36 13.88 37.46
CA GLU A 52 -0.27 13.10 38.03
C GLU A 52 -0.84 12.36 39.25
N SER A 53 -0.30 11.21 39.62
CA SER A 53 -0.87 10.32 40.66
C SER A 53 -1.22 10.97 42.01
N THR A 54 -0.74 12.19 42.27
CA THR A 54 -0.98 13.01 43.46
C THR A 54 -2.03 14.11 43.27
N GLY A 55 -2.53 14.35 42.06
CA GLY A 55 -3.55 15.36 41.75
C GLY A 55 -3.47 15.95 40.33
N TRP A 56 -4.38 16.87 40.03
CA TRP A 56 -4.37 17.67 38.81
C TRP A 56 -3.41 18.85 38.90
N ILE A 57 -2.67 19.08 37.81
CA ILE A 57 -1.67 20.14 37.69
C ILE A 57 -1.93 20.92 36.38
N ALA A 58 -1.85 22.25 36.45
CA ALA A 58 -1.89 23.13 35.27
C ALA A 58 -0.54 23.09 34.54
N THR A 59 -0.56 22.88 33.22
CA THR A 59 0.65 22.75 32.39
C THR A 59 0.58 23.69 31.18
N HIS A 60 0.33 24.96 31.42
CA HIS A 60 0.20 25.97 30.36
C HIS A 60 1.56 26.31 29.74
N GLY A 61 1.64 26.37 28.41
CA GLY A 61 2.91 26.58 27.72
C GLY A 61 2.78 27.16 26.32
N ARG A 62 3.84 27.83 25.86
CA ARG A 62 3.93 28.30 24.47
C ARG A 62 4.14 27.12 23.54
N GLU A 63 3.49 27.15 22.39
CA GLU A 63 3.60 26.11 21.37
C GLU A 63 3.95 26.77 20.04
N SER A 64 4.93 26.25 19.30
CA SER A 64 5.33 26.81 18.00
C SER A 64 4.62 26.16 16.83
N CYS A 65 4.17 24.92 17.01
CA CYS A 65 3.64 24.07 15.94
C CYS A 65 2.60 23.10 16.52
N ILE A 66 1.42 23.61 16.92
CA ILE A 66 0.36 22.78 17.52
C ILE A 66 0.01 21.58 16.64
N LEU A 67 -0.04 21.76 15.31
CA LEU A 67 -0.35 20.70 14.33
C LEU A 67 0.69 19.57 14.24
N LYS A 68 1.88 19.75 14.84
CA LYS A 68 2.94 18.73 14.91
C LYS A 68 3.02 18.07 16.29
N THR A 69 2.13 18.43 17.22
CA THR A 69 2.18 17.89 18.58
C THR A 69 1.80 16.41 18.59
N PHE A 70 2.58 15.62 19.32
CA PHE A 70 2.40 14.17 19.41
C PHE A 70 1.01 13.82 19.95
N LEU A 71 0.38 12.81 19.37
CA LEU A 71 -0.98 12.33 19.67
C LEU A 71 -2.11 13.35 19.42
N LEU A 72 -1.84 14.50 18.79
CA LEU A 72 -2.90 15.41 18.38
C LEU A 72 -3.81 14.67 17.39
N PHE A 73 -5.08 14.56 17.77
CA PHE A 73 -6.12 13.94 16.98
C PHE A 73 -6.95 14.99 16.24
N GLY A 74 -7.27 16.11 16.91
CA GLY A 74 -8.08 17.16 16.31
C GLY A 74 -7.82 18.53 16.87
N LEU A 75 -8.08 19.54 16.04
CA LEU A 75 -8.04 20.95 16.41
C LEU A 75 -9.27 21.65 15.83
N VAL A 76 -10.17 22.11 16.71
CA VAL A 76 -11.45 22.71 16.33
C VAL A 76 -11.48 24.17 16.74
N ARG A 77 -11.69 25.06 15.79
CA ARG A 77 -11.83 26.50 16.05
C ARG A 77 -13.17 26.76 16.72
N ILE A 78 -13.16 27.52 17.81
CA ILE A 78 -14.37 27.81 18.60
C ILE A 78 -14.72 29.30 18.67
N ALA A 79 -13.73 30.19 18.58
CA ALA A 79 -13.96 31.64 18.69
C ALA A 79 -12.85 32.48 18.08
N SER A 80 -13.20 33.70 17.70
CA SER A 80 -12.26 34.78 17.42
C SER A 80 -12.06 35.61 18.68
N VAL A 81 -10.82 35.96 18.96
CA VAL A 81 -10.43 36.74 20.13
C VAL A 81 -10.09 38.18 19.70
N PRO A 82 -10.69 39.21 20.32
CA PRO A 82 -10.24 40.59 20.16
C PRO A 82 -8.77 40.74 20.58
N TRP A 83 -8.00 41.52 19.82
CA TRP A 83 -6.54 41.63 20.03
C TRP A 83 -6.16 42.15 21.43
N ASP A 84 -7.00 42.98 22.02
CA ASP A 84 -6.88 43.57 23.36
C ASP A 84 -7.33 42.63 24.49
N ALA A 85 -8.06 41.55 24.18
CA ALA A 85 -8.58 40.59 25.17
C ALA A 85 -7.58 39.47 25.51
N THR A 86 -6.43 39.38 24.83
CA THR A 86 -5.45 38.28 25.00
C THR A 86 -5.02 38.07 26.45
N ASP A 87 -4.64 39.14 27.14
CA ASP A 87 -4.19 39.06 28.54
C ASP A 87 -5.35 38.76 29.50
N ALA A 88 -6.56 39.18 29.15
CA ALA A 88 -7.76 38.93 29.95
C ALA A 88 -8.15 37.44 29.89
N ILE A 89 -8.12 36.86 28.69
CA ILE A 89 -8.29 35.43 28.46
C ILE A 89 -7.24 34.60 29.21
N ASP A 90 -5.95 34.96 29.11
CA ASP A 90 -4.89 34.23 29.83
C ASP A 90 -5.11 34.25 31.36
N ARG A 91 -5.52 35.39 31.92
CA ARG A 91 -5.87 35.50 33.35
C ARG A 91 -7.08 34.66 33.73
N SER A 92 -8.14 34.70 32.92
CA SER A 92 -9.38 33.94 33.16
C SER A 92 -9.09 32.43 33.18
N ILE A 93 -8.33 31.93 32.21
CA ILE A 93 -7.96 30.50 32.15
C ILE A 93 -7.15 30.09 33.39
N ARG A 94 -6.16 30.90 33.80
CA ARG A 94 -5.24 30.61 34.91
C ARG A 94 -5.85 30.79 36.29
N MET A 95 -7.05 31.38 36.39
CA MET A 95 -7.75 31.58 37.68
C MET A 95 -7.95 30.28 38.46
N TYR A 96 -8.01 29.15 37.75
CA TYR A 96 -8.26 27.84 38.31
C TYR A 96 -7.02 27.08 38.79
N ASP A 97 -5.80 27.52 38.45
CA ASP A 97 -4.55 26.77 38.64
C ASP A 97 -4.34 26.32 40.10
N SER A 98 -4.71 27.17 41.05
CA SER A 98 -4.54 26.92 42.49
C SER A 98 -5.65 26.07 43.12
N GLN A 99 -6.75 25.83 42.40
CA GLN A 99 -7.97 25.22 42.94
C GLN A 99 -8.36 23.90 42.27
N LEU A 100 -7.59 23.44 41.25
CA LEU A 100 -7.89 22.26 40.45
C LEU A 100 -8.29 21.03 41.28
N ASN A 101 -7.55 20.74 42.36
CA ASN A 101 -7.76 19.57 43.20
C ASN A 101 -8.97 19.68 44.15
N ALA A 102 -9.44 20.89 44.44
CA ALA A 102 -10.64 21.13 45.25
C ALA A 102 -11.93 21.05 44.42
N MET A 103 -11.83 21.20 43.09
CA MET A 103 -12.98 21.35 42.20
C MET A 103 -13.53 20.02 41.66
N GLY A 104 -12.82 18.89 41.84
CA GLY A 104 -13.24 17.60 41.30
C GLY A 104 -13.33 17.56 39.77
N VAL A 105 -12.43 18.29 39.08
CA VAL A 105 -12.43 18.41 37.61
C VAL A 105 -11.65 17.29 36.92
N THR A 106 -11.90 17.14 35.62
CA THR A 106 -11.07 16.42 34.65
C THR A 106 -10.60 17.42 33.59
N CYS A 107 -9.65 17.07 32.73
CA CYS A 107 -9.26 17.97 31.64
C CYS A 107 -10.45 18.42 30.76
N ARG A 108 -11.47 17.57 30.56
CA ARG A 108 -12.71 17.91 29.85
C ARG A 108 -13.56 18.89 30.65
N THR A 109 -13.93 18.53 31.89
CA THR A 109 -14.84 19.35 32.70
C THR A 109 -14.20 20.67 33.17
N TRP A 110 -12.87 20.71 33.32
CA TRP A 110 -12.11 21.96 33.50
C TRP A 110 -12.20 22.86 32.27
N LEU A 111 -11.98 22.31 31.07
CA LEU A 111 -12.03 23.08 29.83
C LEU A 111 -13.42 23.72 29.63
N PHE A 112 -14.50 22.95 29.78
CA PHE A 112 -15.86 23.50 29.64
C PHE A 112 -16.24 24.50 30.73
N ARG A 113 -15.62 24.41 31.90
CA ARG A 113 -15.77 25.43 32.94
C ARG A 113 -15.06 26.73 32.55
N VAL A 114 -13.83 26.64 32.05
CA VAL A 114 -13.10 27.80 31.50
C VAL A 114 -13.87 28.45 30.34
N LEU A 115 -14.44 27.65 29.43
CA LEU A 115 -15.22 28.19 28.31
C LEU A 115 -16.48 28.93 28.77
N ARG A 116 -17.12 28.47 29.85
CA ARG A 116 -18.30 29.14 30.43
C ARG A 116 -17.93 30.53 30.94
N ASP A 117 -16.84 30.65 31.69
CA ASP A 117 -16.37 31.94 32.18
C ASP A 117 -15.96 32.87 31.02
N LEU A 118 -15.26 32.34 30.00
CA LEU A 118 -14.92 33.13 28.81
C LEU A 118 -16.16 33.58 28.02
N GLN A 119 -17.26 32.84 28.10
CA GLN A 119 -18.54 33.22 27.49
C GLN A 119 -19.24 34.33 28.29
N GLU A 120 -19.20 34.25 29.62
CA GLU A 120 -19.84 35.19 30.54
C GLU A 120 -19.07 36.51 30.68
N ASP A 121 -17.74 36.45 30.87
CA ASP A 121 -16.91 37.59 31.28
C ASP A 121 -16.25 38.33 30.09
N GLU A 122 -15.88 37.61 29.03
CA GLU A 122 -15.08 38.17 27.93
C GLU A 122 -15.87 38.27 26.61
N HIS A 123 -17.12 37.79 26.60
CA HIS A 123 -17.99 37.68 25.42
C HIS A 123 -17.34 36.99 24.20
N ALA A 124 -16.24 36.27 24.39
CA ALA A 124 -15.43 35.69 23.32
C ALA A 124 -16.14 34.53 22.61
N LEU A 125 -17.13 33.91 23.28
CA LEU A 125 -17.88 32.73 22.82
C LEU A 125 -19.37 33.04 22.62
N GLN A 126 -19.71 34.27 22.25
CA GLN A 126 -21.10 34.66 22.05
C GLN A 126 -21.76 33.81 20.94
N GLY A 127 -22.88 33.17 21.28
CA GLY A 127 -23.63 32.32 20.35
C GLY A 127 -23.13 30.87 20.23
N VAL A 128 -22.10 30.48 20.98
CA VAL A 128 -21.65 29.08 21.06
C VAL A 128 -22.47 28.34 22.12
N ASP A 129 -23.18 27.29 21.71
CA ASP A 129 -23.81 26.35 22.63
C ASP A 129 -22.75 25.35 23.13
N LEU A 130 -22.35 25.50 24.39
CA LEU A 130 -21.29 24.68 24.99
C LEU A 130 -21.71 23.22 25.18
N GLU A 131 -23.00 22.93 25.39
CA GLU A 131 -23.49 21.56 25.53
C GLU A 131 -23.47 20.85 24.18
N ALA A 132 -23.97 21.51 23.13
CA ALA A 132 -23.91 21.00 21.77
C ALA A 132 -22.46 20.81 21.29
N LEU A 133 -21.55 21.72 21.65
CA LEU A 133 -20.13 21.62 21.33
C LEU A 133 -19.46 20.41 22.04
N GLU A 134 -19.76 20.16 23.31
CA GLU A 134 -19.26 18.98 24.03
C GLU A 134 -19.72 17.69 23.36
N GLU A 135 -21.00 17.63 22.98
CA GLU A 135 -21.57 16.48 22.29
C GLU A 135 -20.94 16.26 20.92
N GLU A 136 -20.82 17.31 20.10
CA GLU A 136 -20.22 17.24 18.76
C GLU A 136 -18.78 16.72 18.82
N LEU A 137 -17.95 17.29 19.70
CA LEU A 137 -16.54 16.89 19.84
C LEU A 137 -16.39 15.46 20.36
N THR A 138 -17.30 15.04 21.25
CA THR A 138 -17.38 13.67 21.73
C THR A 138 -17.73 12.71 20.59
N GLN A 139 -18.78 12.99 19.82
CA GLN A 139 -19.22 12.18 18.69
C GLN A 139 -18.16 12.12 17.58
N TRP A 140 -17.50 13.25 17.29
CA TRP A 140 -16.40 13.31 16.33
C TRP A 140 -15.25 12.39 16.74
N GLY A 141 -14.89 12.37 18.03
CA GLY A 141 -13.93 11.42 18.57
C GLY A 141 -14.35 9.96 18.44
N TYR A 142 -15.63 9.63 18.67
CA TYR A 142 -16.16 8.28 18.44
C TYR A 142 -16.06 7.83 16.98
N GLY A 143 -16.36 8.74 16.03
CA GLY A 143 -16.33 8.45 14.60
C GLY A 143 -14.94 8.03 14.12
N PHE A 144 -13.89 8.59 14.70
CA PHE A 144 -12.51 8.25 14.35
C PHE A 144 -12.03 6.91 14.91
N ILE A 145 -12.51 6.52 16.10
CA ILE A 145 -12.11 5.26 16.75
C ILE A 145 -12.69 4.03 16.03
N LYS A 146 -13.80 4.20 15.31
CA LYS A 146 -14.25 3.20 14.35
C LYS A 146 -13.50 3.40 13.03
N MET A 147 -12.30 2.82 12.89
CA MET A 147 -11.85 2.40 11.55
C MET A 147 -12.93 1.47 11.00
N ARG A 148 -13.71 1.99 10.07
CA ARG A 148 -14.77 1.25 9.39
C ARG A 148 -14.34 1.10 7.95
N VAL A 149 -14.29 -0.15 7.50
CA VAL A 149 -14.22 -0.45 6.07
C VAL A 149 -15.44 0.20 5.43
N VAL A 150 -15.22 1.25 4.62
CA VAL A 150 -16.29 1.99 3.95
C VAL A 150 -16.82 1.16 2.79
N ASP A 151 -15.91 0.59 2.03
CA ASP A 151 -16.18 -0.29 0.90
C ASP A 151 -15.13 -1.41 0.90
N PRO A 152 -15.53 -2.68 1.11
CA PRO A 152 -14.60 -3.80 1.10
C PRO A 152 -14.06 -4.13 -0.29
N GLN A 153 -14.71 -3.67 -1.37
CA GLN A 153 -14.35 -4.03 -2.74
C GLN A 153 -14.49 -2.82 -3.69
N SER A 154 -13.72 -1.77 -3.40
CA SER A 154 -13.74 -0.53 -4.19
C SER A 154 -13.13 -0.67 -5.58
N ALA A 155 -12.23 -1.65 -5.78
CA ALA A 155 -11.52 -1.87 -7.03
C ALA A 155 -11.14 -3.34 -7.19
N VAL A 156 -10.80 -3.70 -8.43
CA VAL A 156 -10.22 -4.98 -8.79
C VAL A 156 -8.93 -4.64 -9.53
N LEU A 157 -7.82 -5.24 -9.10
CA LEU A 157 -6.49 -4.98 -9.63
C LEU A 157 -5.92 -6.27 -10.20
N SER A 158 -5.26 -6.17 -11.35
CA SER A 158 -4.46 -7.26 -11.91
C SER A 158 -3.16 -7.42 -11.13
N ASN A 159 -2.56 -8.61 -11.20
CA ASN A 159 -1.28 -8.89 -10.56
C ASN A 159 -0.17 -7.96 -11.07
N ILE A 160 -0.23 -7.56 -12.35
CA ILE A 160 0.76 -6.65 -12.95
C ILE A 160 0.63 -5.22 -12.41
N GLU A 161 -0.58 -4.73 -12.16
CA GLU A 161 -0.81 -3.41 -11.54
C GLU A 161 -0.31 -3.38 -10.09
N VAL A 162 -0.56 -4.45 -9.33
CA VAL A 162 -0.06 -4.60 -7.95
C VAL A 162 1.47 -4.62 -7.94
N LEU A 163 2.08 -5.40 -8.83
CA LEU A 163 3.53 -5.48 -8.98
C LEU A 163 4.13 -4.12 -9.36
N ALA A 164 3.53 -3.42 -10.33
CA ALA A 164 3.94 -2.10 -10.77
C ALA A 164 3.92 -1.09 -9.62
N TYR A 165 2.82 -1.07 -8.86
CA TYR A 165 2.66 -0.17 -7.72
C TYR A 165 3.73 -0.40 -6.65
N ILE A 166 3.94 -1.65 -6.23
CA ILE A 166 4.90 -1.98 -5.18
C ILE A 166 6.33 -1.69 -5.63
N THR A 167 6.65 -1.97 -6.90
CA THR A 167 7.97 -1.70 -7.48
C THR A 167 8.26 -0.19 -7.56
N ALA A 168 7.26 0.61 -7.94
CA ALA A 168 7.41 2.06 -8.06
C ALA A 168 7.40 2.81 -6.71
N ASN A 169 6.93 2.16 -5.64
CA ASN A 169 6.74 2.78 -4.32
C ASN A 169 7.49 2.01 -3.22
N PRO A 170 8.83 1.93 -3.28
CA PRO A 170 9.59 1.29 -2.21
C PRO A 170 9.37 2.01 -0.86
N PRO A 171 9.41 1.29 0.26
CA PRO A 171 9.19 1.88 1.57
C PRO A 171 10.17 3.03 1.84
N ARG A 172 9.66 4.16 2.30
CA ARG A 172 10.49 5.34 2.58
C ARG A 172 11.39 5.06 3.78
N ARG A 173 12.70 5.08 3.56
CA ARG A 173 13.66 5.14 4.67
C ARG A 173 13.59 6.54 5.28
N PRO A 174 13.28 6.69 6.58
CA PRO A 174 13.34 8.00 7.19
C PRO A 174 14.78 8.51 7.17
N PRO A 175 14.96 9.85 7.17
CA PRO A 175 16.29 10.44 7.23
C PRO A 175 17.03 9.97 8.50
N ASN A 176 18.36 9.93 8.46
CA ASN A 176 19.14 9.64 9.66
C ASN A 176 18.86 10.70 10.75
N PRO A 177 18.85 10.33 12.04
CA PRO A 177 18.67 11.29 13.11
C PRO A 177 19.75 12.38 13.05
N PRO A 178 19.39 13.67 13.18
CA PRO A 178 20.36 14.75 13.30
C PRO A 178 21.27 14.51 14.51
N PRO A 179 22.54 14.94 14.45
CA PRO A 179 23.40 14.93 15.62
C PRO A 179 22.72 15.67 16.78
N ASN A 180 22.68 15.06 17.97
CA ASN A 180 22.12 15.59 19.22
C ASN A 180 20.58 15.77 19.29
N SER A 181 19.78 15.11 18.44
CA SER A 181 18.31 15.18 18.61
C SER A 181 17.84 14.30 19.80
N ARG A 182 17.41 14.94 20.90
CA ARG A 182 16.81 14.25 22.06
C ARG A 182 15.40 13.71 21.80
N ASN A 183 14.70 14.24 20.80
CA ASN A 183 13.30 13.91 20.48
C ASN A 183 13.16 13.37 19.04
N TRP A 184 13.96 12.36 18.68
CA TRP A 184 13.85 11.70 17.39
C TRP A 184 12.67 10.72 17.39
N VAL A 185 11.77 10.85 16.41
CA VAL A 185 10.67 9.89 16.23
C VAL A 185 11.24 8.65 15.52
N PRO A 186 11.18 7.45 16.14
CA PRO A 186 11.65 6.24 15.50
C PRO A 186 10.89 5.98 14.20
N SER A 187 11.58 5.36 13.24
CA SER A 187 10.97 4.91 11.99
C SER A 187 9.80 3.97 12.27
N PRO A 188 8.71 4.02 11.49
CA PRO A 188 7.73 2.95 11.50
C PRO A 188 8.43 1.59 11.34
N ASP A 189 8.03 0.58 12.11
CA ASP A 189 8.50 -0.79 11.88
C ASP A 189 7.83 -1.30 10.59
N LEU A 190 8.65 -1.56 9.58
CA LEU A 190 8.21 -2.00 8.25
C LEU A 190 8.46 -3.49 8.02
N ARG A 191 8.79 -4.27 9.06
CA ARG A 191 9.13 -5.69 8.93
C ARG A 191 8.05 -6.48 8.20
N ASP A 192 6.81 -6.41 8.67
CA ASP A 192 5.71 -7.20 8.10
C ASP A 192 5.34 -6.71 6.70
N HIS A 193 5.39 -5.40 6.48
CA HIS A 193 5.23 -4.82 5.15
C HIS A 193 6.27 -5.35 4.17
N ASN A 194 7.55 -5.37 4.57
CA ASN A 194 8.63 -5.89 3.73
C ASN A 194 8.48 -7.39 3.46
N THR A 195 7.99 -8.17 4.42
CA THR A 195 7.65 -9.58 4.23
C THR A 195 6.60 -9.74 3.13
N VAL A 196 5.49 -9.01 3.21
CA VAL A 196 4.43 -9.06 2.19
C VAL A 196 4.95 -8.66 0.80
N VAL A 197 5.72 -7.58 0.71
CA VAL A 197 6.32 -7.14 -0.55
C VAL A 197 7.23 -8.23 -1.14
N LYS A 198 8.07 -8.86 -0.30
CA LYS A 198 8.94 -9.95 -0.72
C LYS A 198 8.13 -11.15 -1.23
N GLU A 199 7.07 -11.54 -0.54
CA GLU A 199 6.22 -12.66 -0.96
C GLU A 199 5.50 -12.39 -2.28
N ILE A 200 5.08 -11.16 -2.56
CA ILE A 200 4.50 -10.80 -3.86
C ILE A 200 5.54 -10.95 -4.99
N HIS A 201 6.77 -10.50 -4.78
CA HIS A 201 7.85 -10.71 -5.75
C HIS A 201 8.22 -12.20 -5.92
N ASN A 202 8.16 -12.99 -4.83
CA ASN A 202 8.37 -14.44 -4.89
C ASN A 202 7.26 -15.13 -5.69
N TYR A 203 6.00 -14.74 -5.46
CA TYR A 203 4.85 -15.26 -6.21
C TYR A 203 5.03 -15.03 -7.71
N VAL A 204 5.37 -13.80 -8.12
CA VAL A 204 5.58 -13.47 -9.54
C VAL A 204 6.77 -14.25 -10.11
N SER A 205 7.90 -14.31 -9.41
CA SER A 205 9.10 -14.97 -9.95
C SER A 205 8.99 -16.49 -10.03
N ARG A 206 8.22 -17.13 -9.15
CA ARG A 206 8.13 -18.60 -9.06
C ARG A 206 6.86 -19.17 -9.68
N LEU A 207 5.71 -18.52 -9.51
CA LEU A 207 4.40 -19.06 -9.87
C LEU A 207 3.75 -18.33 -11.05
N SER A 208 4.15 -17.10 -11.35
CA SER A 208 3.57 -16.33 -12.46
C SER A 208 4.64 -15.54 -13.24
N PRO A 209 5.72 -16.20 -13.72
CA PRO A 209 6.83 -15.52 -14.38
C PRO A 209 6.44 -14.87 -15.70
N HIS A 210 5.32 -15.28 -16.31
CA HIS A 210 4.76 -14.67 -17.52
C HIS A 210 4.47 -13.18 -17.38
N ILE A 211 4.10 -12.74 -16.17
CA ILE A 211 3.81 -11.34 -15.85
C ILE A 211 5.04 -10.45 -16.13
N LEU A 212 6.25 -10.99 -15.98
CA LEU A 212 7.49 -10.27 -16.25
C LEU A 212 7.77 -10.08 -17.75
N LYS A 213 7.08 -10.82 -18.62
CA LYS A 213 7.19 -10.73 -20.09
C LYS A 213 6.25 -9.67 -20.68
N TYR A 214 5.35 -9.11 -19.87
CA TYR A 214 4.40 -8.09 -20.32
C TYR A 214 5.12 -6.81 -20.73
N PRO A 215 4.43 -5.89 -21.45
CA PRO A 215 4.94 -4.55 -21.66
C PRO A 215 5.45 -3.93 -20.36
N ARG A 216 6.49 -3.11 -20.46
CA ARG A 216 7.21 -2.58 -19.30
C ARG A 216 6.23 -1.94 -18.31
N TYR A 217 6.27 -2.42 -17.07
CA TYR A 217 5.35 -2.00 -16.02
C TYR A 217 5.90 -0.93 -15.08
N THR A 218 7.16 -0.51 -15.27
CA THR A 218 7.76 0.61 -14.56
C THR A 218 7.85 1.86 -15.44
N PRO A 219 7.57 3.06 -14.89
CA PRO A 219 7.80 4.34 -15.59
C PRO A 219 9.28 4.55 -15.97
N GLU A 220 9.54 5.44 -16.94
CA GLU A 220 10.91 5.70 -17.40
C GLU A 220 11.75 6.33 -16.28
N GLY A 221 12.93 5.76 -16.02
CA GLY A 221 13.84 6.23 -14.98
C GLY A 221 13.73 5.54 -13.62
N ILE A 222 12.78 4.62 -13.43
CA ILE A 222 12.82 3.68 -12.29
C ILE A 222 13.42 2.36 -12.78
N PRO A 223 14.67 2.02 -12.42
CA PRO A 223 15.21 0.72 -12.76
C PRO A 223 14.43 -0.35 -12.01
N ALA A 224 14.01 -1.41 -12.71
CA ALA A 224 13.48 -2.63 -12.10
C ALA A 224 14.61 -3.36 -11.36
N GLN A 225 15.03 -2.82 -10.21
CA GLN A 225 16.06 -3.44 -9.38
C GLN A 225 15.41 -4.44 -8.44
N THR A 226 15.24 -5.67 -8.93
CA THR A 226 15.09 -6.86 -8.07
C THR A 226 16.36 -7.68 -8.17
N GLN A 227 17.46 -7.20 -7.57
CA GLN A 227 18.57 -8.07 -7.16
C GLN A 227 19.15 -7.55 -5.84
N THR A 228 18.63 -8.07 -4.74
CA THR A 228 19.33 -8.02 -3.46
C THR A 228 20.48 -9.04 -3.50
N GLN A 229 21.55 -8.73 -4.23
CA GLN A 229 22.80 -9.47 -4.09
C GLN A 229 23.50 -9.00 -2.81
N THR A 230 23.40 -9.81 -1.76
CA THR A 230 24.24 -9.68 -0.58
C THR A 230 25.63 -10.20 -0.94
N GLN A 231 26.50 -9.35 -1.49
CA GLN A 231 27.92 -9.66 -1.59
C GLN A 231 28.60 -9.27 -0.28
N THR A 232 28.91 -10.27 0.54
CA THR A 232 29.80 -10.11 1.70
C THR A 232 31.24 -10.06 1.17
N GLN A 233 31.79 -8.87 0.98
CA GLN A 233 33.23 -8.69 0.82
C GLN A 233 33.83 -8.27 2.15
N THR A 234 34.56 -9.18 2.78
CA THR A 234 35.39 -8.91 3.95
C THR A 234 36.63 -8.17 3.50
N GLN A 235 36.67 -6.84 3.63
CA GLN A 235 37.93 -6.09 3.62
C GLN A 235 37.96 -5.00 4.69
N THR A 236 39.15 -4.92 5.27
CA THR A 236 39.58 -4.24 6.48
C THR A 236 39.41 -2.73 6.42
N GLN A 237 38.88 -2.15 7.51
CA GLN A 237 39.00 -0.75 7.96
C GLN A 237 39.05 0.32 6.86
N THR A 238 37.91 0.94 6.53
CA THR A 238 37.67 2.40 6.50
C THR A 238 36.17 2.62 6.26
N GLN A 239 35.60 3.58 7.00
CA GLN A 239 34.22 4.08 6.97
C GLN A 239 33.36 3.68 5.75
N THR A 240 32.37 2.81 5.99
CA THR A 240 31.29 2.55 5.04
C THR A 240 30.31 3.72 5.05
N GLN A 241 30.48 4.67 4.12
CA GLN A 241 29.44 5.65 3.82
C GLN A 241 28.51 5.06 2.76
N THR A 242 27.37 4.53 3.21
CA THR A 242 26.27 4.18 2.30
C THR A 242 25.59 5.48 1.86
N GLN A 243 26.01 6.03 0.72
CA GLN A 243 25.26 7.08 0.04
C GLN A 243 23.96 6.48 -0.47
N THR A 244 22.89 6.63 0.30
CA THR A 244 21.55 6.20 -0.11
C THR A 244 20.90 7.39 -0.78
N GLN A 245 20.83 7.39 -2.12
CA GLN A 245 20.07 8.40 -2.84
C GLN A 245 18.61 8.33 -2.40
N THR A 246 18.07 9.46 -1.96
CA THR A 246 16.65 9.68 -1.72
C THR A 246 15.91 9.49 -3.04
N GLN A 247 15.43 8.28 -3.32
CA GLN A 247 14.58 8.05 -4.49
C GLN A 247 13.27 8.82 -4.30
N ARG A 248 13.11 9.86 -5.12
CA ARG A 248 11.87 10.63 -5.27
C ARG A 248 10.79 9.66 -5.78
N PRO A 249 9.55 9.68 -5.25
CA PRO A 249 8.45 8.92 -5.84
C PRO A 249 8.35 9.28 -7.32
N ALA A 250 8.12 8.29 -8.19
CA ALA A 250 7.70 8.62 -9.54
C ALA A 250 6.49 9.56 -9.46
N PRO A 251 6.42 10.60 -10.30
CA PRO A 251 5.18 11.34 -10.48
C PRO A 251 4.08 10.34 -10.85
N LEU A 252 2.98 10.34 -10.10
CA LEU A 252 1.81 9.47 -10.30
C LEU A 252 1.16 9.62 -11.69
N ASP A 253 1.58 10.60 -12.48
CA ASP A 253 1.01 10.95 -13.80
C ASP A 253 1.74 10.32 -15.00
N GLN A 254 2.76 9.47 -14.78
CA GLN A 254 3.44 8.79 -15.89
C GLN A 254 2.80 7.43 -16.17
N SER A 255 1.98 7.37 -17.23
CA SER A 255 1.44 6.12 -17.80
C SER A 255 2.60 5.20 -18.18
N ALA A 256 2.65 4.01 -17.60
CA ALA A 256 3.60 2.98 -18.00
C ALA A 256 3.10 2.31 -19.30
N PRO A 257 3.98 1.78 -20.16
CA PRO A 257 3.58 1.06 -21.38
C PRO A 257 2.54 -0.05 -21.15
N ILE A 258 2.53 -0.67 -19.96
CA ILE A 258 1.52 -1.64 -19.57
C ILE A 258 0.11 -1.03 -19.46
N ASP A 259 -0.03 0.21 -19.02
CA ASP A 259 -1.32 0.85 -18.82
C ASP A 259 -2.04 1.04 -20.17
N ASP A 260 -1.28 1.44 -21.19
CA ASP A 260 -1.78 1.58 -22.55
C ASP A 260 -2.14 0.22 -23.15
N ALA A 261 -1.30 -0.80 -22.92
CA ALA A 261 -1.55 -2.17 -23.38
C ALA A 261 -2.81 -2.78 -22.75
N LEU A 262 -3.03 -2.57 -21.44
CA LEU A 262 -4.23 -3.05 -20.76
C LEU A 262 -5.50 -2.34 -21.26
N ARG A 263 -5.43 -1.03 -21.52
CA ARG A 263 -6.55 -0.28 -22.11
C ARG A 263 -6.88 -0.79 -23.51
N GLU A 264 -5.87 -1.01 -24.34
CA GLU A 264 -6.03 -1.55 -25.69
C GLU A 264 -6.62 -2.97 -25.64
N LEU A 265 -6.11 -3.84 -24.78
CA LEU A 265 -6.63 -5.20 -24.57
C LEU A 265 -8.11 -5.16 -24.21
N ILE A 266 -8.49 -4.40 -23.18
CA ILE A 266 -9.88 -4.32 -22.72
C ILE A 266 -10.80 -3.79 -23.83
N GLN A 267 -10.37 -2.77 -24.57
CA GLN A 267 -11.15 -2.21 -25.67
C GLN A 267 -11.36 -3.24 -26.79
N ARG A 268 -10.31 -4.00 -27.15
CA ARG A 268 -10.35 -4.99 -28.22
C ARG A 268 -11.09 -6.27 -27.83
N LEU A 269 -11.12 -6.62 -26.55
CA LEU A 269 -11.88 -7.78 -26.05
C LEU A 269 -13.38 -7.50 -25.81
N GLN A 270 -13.79 -6.22 -25.80
CA GLN A 270 -15.17 -5.82 -25.55
C GLN A 270 -16.24 -6.48 -26.47
N PRO A 271 -15.99 -6.70 -27.78
CA PRO A 271 -16.96 -7.34 -28.66
C PRO A 271 -17.30 -8.79 -28.30
N PHE A 272 -16.40 -9.49 -27.61
CA PHE A 272 -16.57 -10.92 -27.25
C PHE A 272 -17.43 -11.13 -26.00
N GLY A 273 -17.94 -10.06 -25.38
CA GLY A 273 -18.85 -10.17 -24.23
C GLY A 273 -18.23 -10.84 -23.00
N LEU A 274 -16.91 -10.76 -22.85
CA LEU A 274 -16.21 -11.30 -21.68
C LEU A 274 -16.53 -10.47 -20.42
N THR A 275 -16.70 -11.15 -19.30
CA THR A 275 -16.91 -10.50 -18.00
C THR A 275 -15.61 -9.90 -17.47
N LYS A 276 -15.73 -8.96 -16.52
CA LYS A 276 -14.56 -8.38 -15.84
C LYS A 276 -13.70 -9.45 -15.15
N GLY A 277 -14.33 -10.49 -14.59
CA GLY A 277 -13.63 -11.60 -13.95
C GLY A 277 -12.86 -12.44 -14.95
N GLU A 278 -13.48 -12.77 -16.09
CA GLU A 278 -12.84 -13.52 -17.18
C GLU A 278 -11.61 -12.79 -17.72
N VAL A 279 -11.74 -11.49 -18.04
CA VAL A 279 -10.62 -10.67 -18.53
C VAL A 279 -9.49 -10.59 -17.49
N LEU A 280 -9.83 -10.41 -16.21
CA LEU A 280 -8.84 -10.37 -15.13
C LEU A 280 -8.08 -11.70 -15.01
N MET A 281 -8.78 -12.82 -15.10
CA MET A 281 -8.17 -14.15 -15.02
C MET A 281 -7.29 -14.44 -16.23
N ILE A 282 -7.71 -14.06 -17.44
CA ILE A 282 -6.89 -14.13 -18.65
C ILE A 282 -5.57 -13.37 -18.46
N ILE A 283 -5.63 -12.14 -17.95
CA ILE A 283 -4.45 -11.31 -17.66
C ILE A 283 -3.58 -11.95 -16.57
N ASN A 284 -4.16 -12.46 -15.49
CA ASN A 284 -3.40 -12.99 -14.36
C ASN A 284 -2.75 -14.33 -14.67
N LEU A 285 -3.35 -15.16 -15.54
CA LEU A 285 -2.82 -16.46 -15.95
C LEU A 285 -1.91 -16.40 -17.19
N GLY A 286 -1.93 -15.29 -17.94
CA GLY A 286 -1.11 -15.16 -19.15
C GLY A 286 -1.53 -16.10 -20.27
N VAL A 287 -2.84 -16.32 -20.40
CA VAL A 287 -3.43 -17.22 -21.40
C VAL A 287 -3.00 -16.80 -22.80
N GLY A 288 -2.50 -17.74 -23.61
CA GLY A 288 -2.06 -17.46 -24.98
C GLY A 288 -0.66 -16.86 -25.13
N LEU A 289 0.06 -16.57 -24.03
CA LEU A 289 1.41 -16.00 -24.05
C LEU A 289 2.54 -17.03 -23.91
N HIS A 290 2.18 -18.30 -23.73
CA HIS A 290 3.10 -19.44 -23.75
C HIS A 290 2.65 -20.37 -24.90
N GLY A 291 3.54 -20.66 -25.84
CA GLY A 291 3.43 -21.92 -26.57
C GLY A 291 3.65 -23.04 -25.55
N SER A 292 2.77 -24.04 -25.54
CA SER A 292 2.73 -25.12 -24.54
C SER A 292 4.12 -25.64 -24.15
N SER A 293 4.56 -25.32 -22.94
CA SER A 293 5.50 -26.15 -22.17
C SER A 293 4.84 -26.51 -20.84
N MET A 294 3.67 -27.14 -20.95
CA MET A 294 3.09 -27.88 -19.83
C MET A 294 3.61 -29.32 -19.97
N GLY A 295 4.87 -29.51 -19.57
CA GLY A 295 5.60 -30.77 -19.66
C GLY A 295 7.09 -30.51 -19.49
N GLU A 296 7.73 -31.21 -18.54
CA GLU A 296 9.16 -31.18 -18.21
C GLU A 296 9.67 -29.99 -17.36
N ASP A 297 9.19 -29.89 -16.12
CA ASP A 297 10.11 -29.65 -15.00
C ASP A 297 9.59 -30.37 -13.74
N GLY A 298 9.49 -31.70 -13.85
CA GLY A 298 9.46 -32.59 -12.70
C GLY A 298 10.88 -32.79 -12.18
N GLY A 299 11.53 -31.69 -11.79
CA GLY A 299 12.85 -31.73 -11.16
C GLY A 299 12.74 -32.24 -9.73
N GLU A 300 13.19 -33.48 -9.53
CA GLU A 300 13.62 -33.98 -8.23
C GLU A 300 14.59 -32.98 -7.59
N GLU A 301 14.34 -32.61 -6.32
CA GLU A 301 15.30 -32.34 -5.25
C GLU A 301 14.56 -31.57 -4.11
N GLY A 302 14.64 -31.94 -2.83
CA GLY A 302 15.49 -32.92 -2.19
C GLY A 302 14.88 -33.38 -0.87
N GLY A 303 15.00 -34.68 -0.62
CA GLY A 303 14.87 -35.24 0.71
C GLY A 303 15.96 -34.69 1.61
N GLU A 304 15.55 -34.27 2.80
CA GLU A 304 16.44 -33.84 3.87
C GLU A 304 17.46 -34.95 4.18
N GLN A 305 18.74 -34.70 3.89
CA GLN A 305 19.84 -35.49 4.43
C GLN A 305 19.95 -35.20 5.93
N LEU A 306 19.53 -36.19 6.73
CA LEU A 306 19.99 -36.36 8.10
C LEU A 306 21.40 -36.96 8.05
N GLU A 307 22.32 -36.31 8.76
CA GLU A 307 23.72 -36.70 8.86
C GLU A 307 23.92 -38.09 9.47
N GLU A 308 25.02 -38.67 8.99
CA GLU A 308 25.59 -40.00 9.11
C GLU A 308 25.66 -40.61 10.53
N ALA A 309 25.50 -41.93 10.57
CA ALA A 309 26.21 -42.79 11.52
C ALA A 309 26.77 -44.01 10.77
N GLU A 310 28.08 -44.15 10.85
CA GLU A 310 28.90 -45.20 10.22
C GLU A 310 28.45 -46.64 10.53
N GLY A 311 28.57 -47.51 9.52
CA GLY A 311 28.39 -48.95 9.68
C GLY A 311 28.99 -49.73 8.50
N VAL A 312 30.11 -50.38 8.75
CA VAL A 312 30.96 -51.19 7.85
C VAL A 312 30.30 -52.51 7.44
N GLY A 313 30.58 -52.98 6.21
CA GLY A 313 30.45 -54.39 5.78
C GLY A 313 29.88 -54.52 4.37
N GLU A 314 30.72 -54.66 3.33
CA GLU A 314 31.25 -55.92 2.77
C GLU A 314 30.41 -56.52 1.62
N GLN A 315 31.14 -56.71 0.51
CA GLN A 315 31.08 -57.79 -0.48
C GLN A 315 30.06 -57.79 -1.63
N ASP A 316 30.71 -57.80 -2.81
CA ASP A 316 30.54 -58.70 -3.96
C ASP A 316 29.36 -58.54 -4.90
N GLY A 317 29.70 -58.55 -6.20
CA GLY A 317 28.74 -58.88 -7.25
C GLY A 317 29.07 -58.33 -8.62
N GLU A 318 29.90 -59.07 -9.34
CA GLU A 318 30.26 -59.00 -10.76
C GLU A 318 29.20 -58.48 -11.78
N MET A 319 29.73 -57.83 -12.82
CA MET A 319 29.18 -57.57 -14.18
C MET A 319 28.71 -58.87 -14.90
N PRO A 320 28.21 -58.92 -16.17
CA PRO A 320 27.93 -57.87 -17.20
C PRO A 320 26.63 -58.07 -18.05
N ASN A 321 26.40 -57.11 -18.96
CA ASN A 321 25.83 -57.18 -20.32
C ASN A 321 24.59 -58.04 -20.66
N GLY A 322 23.61 -57.39 -21.29
CA GLY A 322 22.61 -58.03 -22.15
C GLY A 322 21.89 -57.02 -23.03
N VAL A 323 22.20 -57.05 -24.32
CA VAL A 323 21.58 -56.29 -25.42
C VAL A 323 20.22 -56.90 -25.74
N ASP A 324 19.19 -56.11 -26.04
CA ASP A 324 18.24 -56.47 -27.10
C ASP A 324 17.42 -55.28 -27.58
N GLU A 325 17.60 -54.96 -28.86
CA GLU A 325 16.74 -54.10 -29.66
C GLU A 325 15.49 -54.88 -30.07
N MET A 326 14.30 -54.31 -29.92
CA MET A 326 13.07 -54.89 -30.46
C MET A 326 12.32 -53.87 -31.31
N GLN A 327 12.43 -54.07 -32.62
CA GLN A 327 11.74 -53.36 -33.69
C GLN A 327 10.41 -54.06 -33.96
N VAL A 328 9.30 -53.30 -34.03
CA VAL A 328 7.99 -53.83 -34.43
C VAL A 328 7.36 -52.86 -35.43
N ASP A 329 7.33 -53.27 -36.70
CA ASP A 329 6.53 -52.67 -37.76
C ASP A 329 5.08 -53.19 -37.67
N ALA A 330 4.10 -52.30 -37.81
CA ALA A 330 2.73 -52.67 -38.15
C ALA A 330 2.09 -51.59 -39.02
N GLN A 331 1.87 -51.94 -40.30
CA GLN A 331 1.11 -51.20 -41.31
C GLN A 331 -0.38 -51.56 -41.27
N GLY A 332 -1.21 -50.61 -41.71
CA GLY A 332 -2.59 -50.79 -42.20
C GLY A 332 -3.66 -50.20 -41.26
N GLU A 333 -4.70 -49.47 -41.69
CA GLU A 333 -5.27 -49.11 -43.00
C GLU A 333 -6.12 -47.83 -42.80
N GLU A 334 -6.20 -46.98 -43.82
CA GLU A 334 -7.20 -45.90 -43.94
C GLU A 334 -8.58 -46.48 -44.29
N GLU A 335 -9.65 -45.99 -43.67
CA GLU A 335 -10.86 -45.50 -44.37
C GLU A 335 -11.89 -44.97 -43.36
N GLY A 336 -12.40 -43.76 -43.59
CA GLY A 336 -13.51 -43.21 -42.80
C GLY A 336 -13.69 -41.70 -42.91
N VAL A 337 -13.91 -41.20 -44.13
CA VAL A 337 -14.24 -39.79 -44.41
C VAL A 337 -15.63 -39.46 -43.83
N GLY A 338 -15.65 -38.85 -42.65
CA GLY A 338 -16.78 -38.06 -42.15
C GLY A 338 -16.43 -36.59 -42.35
N ALA A 339 -17.04 -35.94 -43.33
CA ALA A 339 -16.94 -34.50 -43.53
C ALA A 339 -17.68 -33.78 -42.39
N GLU A 340 -16.97 -33.54 -41.29
CA GLU A 340 -17.32 -32.47 -40.37
C GLU A 340 -16.86 -31.15 -40.99
N GLU A 341 -17.76 -30.18 -40.94
CA GLU A 341 -17.54 -28.82 -41.37
C GLU A 341 -16.23 -28.31 -40.76
N ALA A 342 -15.35 -27.76 -41.60
CA ALA A 342 -14.13 -27.10 -41.17
C ALA A 342 -14.48 -25.85 -40.34
N ALA A 343 -14.88 -26.07 -39.09
CA ALA A 343 -14.83 -25.10 -38.02
C ALA A 343 -13.35 -24.72 -37.88
N GLY A 344 -13.02 -23.44 -38.12
CA GLY A 344 -11.65 -22.96 -38.24
C GLY A 344 -10.70 -23.64 -37.25
N GLU A 345 -9.80 -24.47 -37.79
CA GLU A 345 -8.82 -25.20 -36.99
C GLU A 345 -7.91 -24.21 -36.28
N LEU A 346 -7.91 -24.27 -34.94
CA LEU A 346 -6.94 -23.58 -34.11
C LEU A 346 -5.57 -24.23 -34.33
N SER A 347 -4.49 -23.43 -34.28
CA SER A 347 -3.14 -23.97 -34.37
C SER A 347 -2.85 -24.93 -33.21
N GLU A 348 -1.97 -25.91 -33.42
CA GLU A 348 -1.55 -26.87 -32.38
C GLU A 348 -1.09 -26.15 -31.08
N ASP A 349 -0.42 -25.00 -31.24
CA ASP A 349 0.04 -24.14 -30.15
C ASP A 349 -1.09 -23.49 -29.32
N ASP A 350 -2.31 -23.43 -29.88
CA ASP A 350 -3.46 -22.74 -29.28
C ASP A 350 -4.34 -23.68 -28.46
N TYR A 351 -4.18 -25.01 -28.59
CA TYR A 351 -4.96 -25.98 -27.82
C TYR A 351 -4.73 -25.86 -26.31
N GLY A 352 -3.49 -25.60 -25.88
CA GLY A 352 -3.18 -25.37 -24.46
C GLY A 352 -3.85 -24.09 -23.93
N ALA A 353 -3.91 -23.04 -24.75
CA ALA A 353 -4.57 -21.80 -24.39
C ALA A 353 -6.10 -21.93 -24.40
N LEU A 354 -6.66 -22.69 -25.34
CA LEU A 354 -8.07 -23.04 -25.41
C LEU A 354 -8.50 -23.78 -24.14
N ALA A 355 -7.75 -24.80 -23.71
CA ALA A 355 -8.03 -25.54 -22.48
C ALA A 355 -8.07 -24.62 -21.25
N LEU A 356 -7.18 -23.63 -21.16
CA LEU A 356 -7.23 -22.63 -20.09
C LEU A 356 -8.46 -21.72 -20.22
N LEU A 357 -8.83 -21.30 -21.43
CA LEU A 357 -10.04 -20.50 -21.65
C LEU A 357 -11.32 -21.26 -21.26
N ASP A 358 -11.38 -22.57 -21.51
CA ASP A 358 -12.50 -23.42 -21.05
C ASP A 358 -12.64 -23.45 -19.52
N THR A 359 -11.53 -23.29 -18.79
CA THR A 359 -11.56 -23.19 -17.31
C THR A 359 -11.93 -21.80 -16.80
N VAL A 360 -11.70 -20.75 -17.59
CA VAL A 360 -11.91 -19.35 -17.19
C VAL A 360 -13.28 -18.83 -17.60
N ILE A 361 -13.76 -19.22 -18.79
CA ILE A 361 -15.00 -18.76 -19.39
C ILE A 361 -16.04 -19.87 -19.25
N GLU A 362 -17.04 -19.64 -18.40
CA GLU A 362 -18.15 -20.57 -18.25
C GLU A 362 -18.95 -20.67 -19.56
N GLU A 363 -19.30 -21.91 -19.93
CA GLU A 363 -20.08 -22.22 -21.13
C GLU A 363 -19.45 -21.61 -22.40
N ARG A 364 -18.10 -21.57 -22.49
CA ARG A 364 -17.37 -20.95 -23.59
C ARG A 364 -17.86 -21.44 -24.96
N GLU A 365 -18.05 -22.75 -25.14
CA GLU A 365 -18.49 -23.35 -26.41
C GLU A 365 -19.86 -22.84 -26.88
N GLU A 366 -20.73 -22.45 -25.94
CA GLU A 366 -22.05 -21.88 -26.27
C GLU A 366 -21.99 -20.37 -26.54
N ARG A 367 -20.96 -19.69 -25.99
CA ARG A 367 -20.81 -18.23 -26.05
C ARG A 367 -19.88 -17.74 -27.16
N LEU A 368 -18.86 -18.52 -27.51
CA LEU A 368 -17.77 -18.13 -28.40
C LEU A 368 -17.40 -19.28 -29.34
N SER A 369 -17.35 -18.97 -30.64
CA SER A 369 -16.85 -19.92 -31.64
C SER A 369 -15.33 -20.12 -31.52
N ASN A 370 -14.80 -21.17 -32.14
CA ASN A 370 -13.34 -21.37 -32.20
C ASN A 370 -12.64 -20.24 -32.97
N GLU A 371 -13.31 -19.62 -33.94
CA GLU A 371 -12.81 -18.42 -34.64
C GLU A 371 -12.71 -17.23 -33.68
N ASP A 372 -13.72 -17.02 -32.83
CA ASP A 372 -13.68 -16.00 -31.78
C ASP A 372 -12.55 -16.22 -30.80
N VAL A 373 -12.32 -17.48 -30.39
CA VAL A 373 -11.18 -17.83 -29.53
C VAL A 373 -9.85 -17.49 -30.19
N GLY A 374 -9.66 -17.84 -31.46
CA GLY A 374 -8.45 -17.49 -32.22
C GLY A 374 -8.23 -15.98 -32.28
N MET A 375 -9.29 -15.20 -32.46
CA MET A 375 -9.22 -13.73 -32.43
C MET A 375 -8.85 -13.20 -31.03
N VAL A 376 -9.44 -13.74 -29.96
CA VAL A 376 -9.11 -13.38 -28.58
C VAL A 376 -7.63 -13.64 -28.27
N LEU A 377 -7.12 -14.83 -28.63
CA LEU A 377 -5.71 -15.19 -28.40
C LEU A 377 -4.77 -14.28 -29.19
N THR A 378 -5.12 -13.95 -30.43
CA THR A 378 -4.36 -13.00 -31.25
C THR A 378 -4.29 -11.62 -30.60
N ILE A 379 -5.42 -11.09 -30.11
CA ILE A 379 -5.49 -9.82 -29.41
C ILE A 379 -4.60 -9.83 -28.16
N ILE A 380 -4.63 -10.91 -27.37
CA ILE A 380 -3.80 -11.03 -26.16
C ILE A 380 -2.31 -10.99 -26.52
N ARG A 381 -1.89 -11.74 -27.53
CA ARG A 381 -0.49 -11.78 -27.99
C ARG A 381 0.00 -10.44 -28.51
N GLU A 382 -0.83 -9.72 -29.26
CA GLU A 382 -0.45 -8.41 -29.82
C GLU A 382 -0.31 -7.32 -28.76
N THR A 383 -1.13 -7.38 -27.70
CA THR A 383 -1.18 -6.34 -26.66
C THR A 383 -0.21 -6.63 -25.51
N LEU A 384 -0.19 -7.88 -25.00
CA LEU A 384 0.59 -8.29 -23.84
C LEU A 384 1.85 -9.10 -24.18
N GLY A 385 1.97 -9.61 -25.40
CA GLY A 385 3.14 -10.37 -25.82
C GLY A 385 4.40 -9.52 -25.96
N PRO A 386 5.60 -10.15 -25.94
CA PRO A 386 6.85 -9.46 -26.17
C PRO A 386 6.84 -8.82 -27.56
N LYS A 387 6.90 -7.49 -27.63
CA LYS A 387 7.05 -6.76 -28.89
C LYS A 387 8.46 -7.02 -29.41
N GLY A 388 8.59 -7.96 -30.35
CA GLY A 388 9.88 -8.27 -30.97
C GLY A 388 10.57 -7.00 -31.49
N GLU A 389 11.87 -6.89 -31.26
CA GLU A 389 12.71 -5.75 -31.65
C GLU A 389 12.90 -5.63 -33.18
N ASN A 390 12.16 -6.40 -33.99
CA ASN A 390 12.15 -6.34 -35.45
C ASN A 390 10.74 -6.02 -35.97
N ARG A 391 10.37 -4.74 -35.97
CA ARG A 391 9.49 -4.25 -37.03
C ARG A 391 10.40 -3.76 -38.16
N PRO A 392 10.36 -4.35 -39.37
CA PRO A 392 11.01 -3.72 -40.51
C PRO A 392 10.37 -2.34 -40.66
N VAL A 393 11.22 -1.33 -40.71
CA VAL A 393 10.82 0.03 -41.06
C VAL A 393 10.29 -0.07 -42.49
N ASP A 394 8.97 -0.04 -42.66
CA ASP A 394 8.38 0.09 -43.98
C ASP A 394 8.92 1.38 -44.60
N GLY A 395 9.63 1.19 -45.72
CA GLY A 395 10.33 2.23 -46.43
C GLY A 395 9.35 3.30 -46.92
N ALA A 396 9.59 4.54 -46.50
CA ALA A 396 9.11 5.71 -47.22
C ALA A 396 10.09 5.98 -48.37
N GLY A 397 9.66 5.65 -49.59
CA GLY A 397 10.13 6.29 -50.83
C GLY A 397 9.34 7.56 -51.10
#